data_AF-A0A7M7II19-F1
#
_entry.id   AF-A0A7M7II19-F1
#
_cell.length_a   1.000
_cell.length_b   1.000
_cell.length_c   1.000
_cell.angle_alpha   90.00
_cell.angle_beta   90.00
_cell.angle_gamma   90.00
#
_symmetry.space_group_name_H-M   'P 1'
#
loop_
_entity.id
_entity.type
_entity.pdbx_description
1 polymer ?
#
loop_
_entity_poly.entity_id
_entity_poly.type
_entity_poly.pdbx_seq_one_letter_code
_entity_poly.pdbx_strand_id
1 'polypeptide(L)'
;MDKIIKGIMKYRKCHREEMVKQFQKVKDCPEPKAAFFTCMDSRMIPTRFTETNVGDMFVVRNAGNIIPHSQHFEDELAMCEPAALELVCLMNEIKHIIVCGHSDCKAMNMLYSLREEELASKIFFR
;
A
#
# COMPACT_ATOMS: atom_id res chain seq x y z
N MET A 1 -4.60 15.19 15.96
CA MET A 1 -5.83 14.77 15.25
C MET A 1 -6.52 15.90 14.49
N ASP A 2 -6.54 17.12 15.03
CA ASP A 2 -7.24 18.27 14.42
C ASP A 2 -6.88 18.56 12.96
N LYS A 3 -5.60 18.38 12.59
CA LYS A 3 -5.15 18.57 11.19
C LYS A 3 -5.85 17.61 10.23
N ILE A 4 -6.08 16.36 10.63
CA ILE A 4 -6.76 15.36 9.80
C ILE A 4 -8.23 15.75 9.65
N ILE A 5 -8.90 16.10 10.75
CA ILE A 5 -10.31 16.50 10.75
C ILE A 5 -10.51 17.76 9.88
N LYS A 6 -9.70 18.80 10.09
CA LYS A 6 -9.70 20.02 9.27
C LYS A 6 -9.43 19.71 7.79
N GLY A 7 -8.52 18.77 7.52
CA GLY A 7 -8.24 18.26 6.18
C GLY A 7 -9.47 17.63 5.51
N ILE A 8 -10.19 16.76 6.21
CA ILE A 8 -11.44 16.14 5.73
C ILE A 8 -12.51 17.21 5.46
N MET A 9 -12.65 18.19 6.36
CA MET A 9 -13.59 19.31 6.15
C MET A 9 -13.22 20.14 4.90
N LYS A 10 -11.94 20.44 4.69
CA LYS A 10 -11.45 21.14 3.50
C LYS A 10 -11.66 20.32 2.23
N TYR A 11 -11.40 19.02 2.28
CA TYR A 11 -11.67 18.09 1.18
C TYR A 11 -13.15 18.15 0.75
N ARG A 12 -14.06 18.02 1.72
CA ARG A 12 -15.52 18.05 1.47
C ARG A 12 -15.99 19.34 0.82
N LYS A 13 -15.40 20.48 1.21
CA LYS A 13 -15.78 21.81 0.70
C LYS A 13 -15.15 22.15 -0.66
N CYS A 14 -13.89 21.77 -0.89
CA CYS A 14 -13.13 22.32 -2.01
C CYS A 14 -12.77 21.29 -3.09
N HIS A 15 -12.71 20.00 -2.77
CA HIS A 15 -12.12 18.98 -3.68
C HIS A 15 -13.09 17.83 -4.00
N ARG A 16 -14.16 17.67 -3.20
CA ARG A 16 -15.10 16.55 -3.33
C ARG A 16 -15.71 16.45 -4.71
N GLU A 17 -16.14 17.57 -5.30
CA GLU A 17 -16.84 17.56 -6.59
C GLU A 17 -15.97 16.97 -7.70
N GLU A 18 -14.70 17.40 -7.77
CA GLU A 18 -13.76 16.90 -8.78
C GLU A 18 -13.45 15.41 -8.58
N MET A 19 -13.22 14.99 -7.34
CA MET A 19 -13.03 13.56 -7.02
C MET A 19 -14.25 12.71 -7.37
N VAL A 20 -15.47 13.20 -7.12
CA VAL A 20 -16.70 12.48 -7.49
C VAL A 20 -16.79 12.31 -9.00
N LYS A 21 -16.42 13.32 -9.80
CA LYS A 21 -16.36 13.17 -11.26
C LYS A 21 -15.36 12.09 -11.69
N GLN A 22 -14.19 12.02 -11.05
CA GLN A 22 -13.22 10.95 -11.32
C GLN A 22 -13.81 9.58 -10.98
N PHE A 23 -14.43 9.42 -9.81
CA PHE A 23 -15.09 8.17 -9.43
C PHE A 23 -16.18 7.76 -10.41
N GLN A 24 -16.99 8.70 -10.89
CA GLN A 24 -18.04 8.41 -11.88
C GLN A 24 -17.46 7.90 -13.21
N LYS A 25 -16.31 8.42 -13.65
CA LYS A 25 -15.64 7.96 -14.87
C LYS A 25 -15.15 6.51 -14.77
N VAL A 26 -14.66 6.10 -13.59
CA VAL A 26 -14.08 4.77 -13.39
C VAL A 26 -15.05 3.76 -12.77
N LYS A 27 -16.27 4.18 -12.40
CA LYS A 27 -17.23 3.36 -11.65
C LYS A 27 -17.54 2.04 -12.34
N ASP A 28 -17.88 2.10 -13.62
CA ASP A 28 -18.38 0.94 -14.37
C ASP A 28 -17.27 0.27 -15.21
N CYS A 29 -16.16 0.97 -15.47
CA CYS A 29 -15.03 0.46 -16.24
C CYS A 29 -13.70 1.03 -15.72
N PRO A 30 -13.22 0.57 -14.55
CA PRO A 30 -11.89 0.92 -14.09
C PRO A 30 -10.84 0.16 -14.91
N GLU A 31 -9.84 0.87 -15.46
CA GLU A 31 -8.71 0.26 -16.18
C GLU A 31 -7.37 0.51 -15.47
N PRO A 32 -7.16 -0.07 -14.27
CA PRO A 32 -5.87 0.06 -13.60
C PRO A 32 -4.76 -0.52 -14.49
N LYS A 33 -3.60 0.15 -14.49
CA LYS A 33 -2.45 -0.26 -15.32
C LYS A 33 -1.41 -1.04 -14.52
N ALA A 34 -1.40 -0.91 -13.20
CA ALA A 34 -0.45 -1.58 -12.33
C ALA A 34 -1.02 -1.81 -10.91
N ALA A 35 -0.34 -2.66 -10.15
CA ALA A 35 -0.47 -2.73 -8.70
C ALA A 35 0.86 -2.36 -8.03
N PHE A 36 0.78 -1.44 -7.06
CA PHE A 36 1.90 -0.97 -6.28
C PHE A 36 1.88 -1.57 -4.87
N PHE A 37 2.93 -2.29 -4.51
CA PHE A 37 3.20 -2.71 -3.14
C PHE A 37 4.24 -1.75 -2.54
N THR A 38 3.83 -0.96 -1.56
CA THR A 38 4.65 0.12 -0.99
C THR A 38 4.72 0.05 0.53
N CYS A 39 5.69 0.73 1.11
CA CYS A 39 5.77 0.81 2.57
C CYS A 39 4.65 1.71 3.13
N MET A 40 4.13 1.36 4.31
CA MET A 40 3.20 2.20 5.07
C MET A 40 3.84 3.48 5.63
N ASP A 41 5.14 3.69 5.42
CA ASP A 41 5.87 4.90 5.79
C ASP A 41 5.12 6.17 5.33
N SER A 42 4.97 7.14 6.23
CA SER A 42 4.18 8.35 5.97
C SER A 42 4.75 9.25 4.88
N ARG A 43 6.02 9.06 4.51
CA ARG A 43 6.68 9.73 3.39
C ARG A 43 6.28 9.11 2.04
N MET A 44 5.85 7.85 2.04
CA MET A 44 5.44 7.14 0.83
C MET A 44 3.99 7.47 0.46
N ILE A 45 3.84 8.22 -0.63
CA ILE A 45 2.55 8.57 -1.22
C ILE A 45 2.64 8.25 -2.72
N PRO A 46 2.46 6.97 -3.11
CA PRO A 46 2.68 6.50 -4.49
C PRO A 46 1.98 7.37 -5.52
N THR A 47 0.68 7.60 -5.34
CA THR A 47 -0.14 8.38 -6.27
C THR A 47 0.36 9.80 -6.51
N ARG A 48 1.13 10.39 -5.58
CA ARG A 48 1.63 11.76 -5.71
C ARG A 48 2.87 11.85 -6.59
N PHE A 49 3.80 10.90 -6.49
CA PHE A 49 5.03 10.94 -7.29
C PHE A 49 4.90 10.25 -8.64
N THR A 50 3.87 9.41 -8.82
CA THR A 50 3.50 8.83 -10.12
C THR A 50 2.48 9.67 -10.89
N GLU A 51 2.01 10.79 -10.31
CA GLU A 51 0.97 11.67 -10.87
C GLU A 51 -0.29 10.91 -11.33
N THR A 52 -0.68 9.88 -10.58
CA THR A 52 -1.82 9.03 -10.95
C THR A 52 -3.10 9.41 -10.23
N ASN A 53 -4.21 9.20 -10.92
CA ASN A 53 -5.57 9.51 -10.50
C ASN A 53 -6.29 8.27 -9.97
N VAL A 54 -7.54 8.49 -9.53
CA VAL A 54 -8.45 7.41 -9.15
C VAL A 54 -8.63 6.45 -10.32
N GLY A 55 -8.41 5.16 -10.07
CA GLY A 55 -8.61 4.08 -11.04
C GLY A 55 -7.35 3.69 -11.84
N ASP A 56 -6.26 4.45 -11.76
CA ASP A 56 -5.04 4.19 -12.55
C ASP A 56 -4.23 3.00 -12.02
N MET A 57 -4.33 2.68 -10.73
CA MET A 57 -3.57 1.58 -10.11
C MET A 57 -4.24 1.06 -8.84
N PHE A 58 -3.90 -0.18 -8.48
CA PHE A 58 -4.10 -0.71 -7.13
C PHE A 58 -2.91 -0.33 -6.25
N VAL A 59 -3.16 -0.09 -4.96
CA VAL A 59 -2.10 0.21 -3.99
C VAL A 59 -2.29 -0.64 -2.74
N VAL A 60 -1.28 -1.46 -2.44
CA VAL A 60 -1.16 -2.23 -1.21
C VAL A 60 -0.04 -1.61 -0.37
N ARG A 61 -0.29 -1.41 0.93
CA ARG A 61 0.66 -0.77 1.84
C ARG A 61 0.84 -1.58 3.11
N ASN A 62 2.05 -2.02 3.38
CA ASN A 62 2.41 -2.73 4.61
C ASN A 62 3.79 -2.28 5.14
N ALA A 63 4.20 -2.78 6.30
CA ALA A 63 5.52 -2.47 6.84
C ALA A 63 6.62 -3.11 5.99
N GLY A 64 7.41 -2.28 5.30
CA GLY A 64 8.55 -2.75 4.52
C GLY A 64 8.19 -3.30 3.13
N ASN A 65 6.99 -3.02 2.60
CA ASN A 65 6.58 -3.44 1.25
C ASN A 65 6.83 -4.94 0.98
N ILE A 66 6.59 -5.77 1.99
CA ILE A 66 6.89 -7.20 1.97
C ILE A 66 5.73 -7.93 1.30
N ILE A 67 6.06 -8.87 0.42
CA ILE A 67 5.11 -9.86 -0.10
C ILE A 67 5.63 -11.21 0.39
N PRO A 68 4.97 -11.87 1.36
CA PRO A 68 5.44 -13.16 1.85
C PRO A 68 5.35 -14.23 0.76
N HIS A 69 6.22 -15.23 0.84
CA HIS A 69 6.22 -16.34 -0.11
C HIS A 69 4.97 -17.21 0.06
N SER A 70 4.45 -17.78 -1.04
CA SER A 70 3.20 -18.56 -1.05
C SER A 70 3.19 -19.73 -0.07
N GLN A 71 4.34 -20.36 0.15
CA GLN A 71 4.52 -21.49 1.06
C GLN A 71 4.28 -21.15 2.54
N HIS A 72 4.26 -19.87 2.91
CA HIS A 72 4.01 -19.44 4.30
C HIS A 72 2.53 -19.15 4.57
N PHE A 73 1.66 -19.31 3.57
CA PHE A 73 0.22 -19.20 3.75
C PHE A 73 -0.32 -20.61 3.97
N GLU A 74 -0.72 -20.93 5.20
CA GLU A 74 -1.64 -22.05 5.41
C GLU A 74 -2.99 -21.64 4.81
N ASP A 75 -3.74 -22.58 4.23
CA ASP A 75 -4.97 -22.31 3.45
C ASP A 75 -6.06 -21.53 4.21
N GLU A 76 -5.93 -21.37 5.53
CA GLU A 76 -6.85 -20.63 6.41
C GLU A 76 -6.37 -19.22 6.82
N LEU A 77 -5.15 -18.82 6.48
CA LEU A 77 -4.59 -17.49 6.83
C LEU A 77 -4.95 -16.44 5.78
N ALA A 78 -6.04 -15.71 6.02
CA ALA A 78 -6.40 -14.54 5.24
C ALA A 78 -5.36 -13.41 5.41
N MET A 79 -4.46 -13.27 4.43
CA MET A 79 -3.45 -12.22 4.35
C MET A 79 -3.82 -11.20 3.25
N CYS A 80 -3.50 -9.93 3.46
CA CYS A 80 -3.88 -8.88 2.51
C CYS A 80 -3.10 -8.95 1.19
N GLU A 81 -1.82 -9.30 1.22
CA GLU A 81 -0.93 -9.28 0.06
C GLU A 81 -1.27 -10.37 -0.97
N PRO A 82 -1.48 -11.65 -0.57
CA PRO A 82 -1.90 -12.69 -1.51
C PRO A 82 -3.29 -12.43 -2.08
N ALA A 83 -4.26 -12.01 -1.24
CA ALA A 83 -5.59 -11.67 -1.70
C ALA A 83 -5.58 -10.50 -2.69
N ALA A 84 -4.72 -9.50 -2.47
CA ALA A 84 -4.53 -8.40 -3.41
C ALA A 84 -3.90 -8.88 -4.73
N LEU A 85 -2.90 -9.77 -4.69
CA LEU A 85 -2.33 -10.38 -5.89
C LEU A 85 -3.36 -11.20 -6.66
N GLU A 86 -4.21 -11.96 -5.97
CA GLU A 86 -5.27 -12.75 -6.59
C GLU A 86 -6.29 -11.84 -7.32
N LEU A 87 -6.76 -10.79 -6.66
CA LEU A 87 -7.64 -9.78 -7.27
C LEU A 87 -6.99 -9.13 -8.49
N VAL A 88 -5.77 -8.62 -8.34
CA VAL A 88 -5.04 -7.88 -9.37
C VAL A 88 -4.71 -8.75 -10.58
N CYS A 89 -4.19 -9.96 -10.34
CA CYS A 89 -3.70 -10.83 -11.41
C CYS A 89 -4.82 -11.67 -12.03
N LEU A 90 -5.71 -12.26 -11.23
CA LEU A 90 -6.72 -13.20 -11.74
C LEU A 90 -8.02 -12.50 -12.13
N MET A 91 -8.47 -11.50 -11.37
CA MET A 91 -9.76 -10.85 -11.65
C MET A 91 -9.62 -9.63 -12.56
N ASN A 92 -8.50 -8.91 -12.47
CA ASN A 92 -8.28 -7.66 -13.20
C ASN A 92 -7.20 -7.76 -14.30
N GLU A 93 -6.58 -8.93 -14.49
CA GLU A 93 -5.58 -9.23 -15.54
C GLU A 93 -4.44 -8.19 -15.63
N ILE A 94 -4.03 -7.63 -14.49
CA ILE A 94 -2.98 -6.61 -14.44
C ILE A 94 -1.62 -7.21 -14.71
N LYS A 95 -0.88 -6.60 -15.64
CA LYS A 95 0.42 -7.09 -16.11
C LYS A 95 1.62 -6.55 -15.34
N HIS A 96 1.42 -5.48 -14.57
CA HIS A 96 2.50 -4.78 -13.90
C HIS A 96 2.32 -4.81 -12.38
N ILE A 97 3.16 -5.60 -11.71
CA ILE A 97 3.28 -5.61 -10.25
C ILE A 97 4.58 -4.90 -9.88
N ILE A 98 4.48 -3.82 -9.11
CA ILE A 98 5.60 -2.96 -8.74
C ILE A 98 5.79 -3.02 -7.23
N VAL A 99 6.93 -3.56 -6.80
CA VAL A 99 7.36 -3.52 -5.39
C VAL A 99 8.26 -2.30 -5.20
N CYS A 100 7.77 -1.30 -4.49
CA CYS A 100 8.45 -0.02 -4.30
C CYS A 100 8.98 0.10 -2.87
N GLY A 101 10.27 -0.16 -2.72
CA GLY A 101 11.04 0.16 -1.52
C GLY A 101 11.33 1.65 -1.39
N HIS A 102 11.92 2.04 -0.26
CA HIS A 102 12.38 3.40 -0.04
C HIS A 102 13.60 3.46 0.86
N SER A 103 14.36 4.54 0.75
CA SER A 103 15.51 4.83 1.63
C SER A 103 15.06 4.97 3.09
N ASP A 104 15.91 4.51 4.01
CA ASP A 104 15.69 4.64 5.45
C ASP A 104 14.33 4.05 5.89
N CYS A 105 14.07 2.82 5.43
CA CYS A 105 12.86 2.09 5.81
C CYS A 105 13.00 1.53 7.22
N LYS A 106 12.13 2.00 8.13
CA LYS A 106 12.13 1.55 9.54
C LYS A 106 11.98 0.04 9.68
N ALA A 107 11.09 -0.57 8.90
CA ALA A 107 10.87 -2.02 8.93
C ALA A 107 12.13 -2.79 8.51
N MET A 108 12.82 -2.33 7.45
CA MET A 108 14.06 -2.96 6.99
C MET A 108 15.23 -2.72 7.95
N ASN A 109 15.35 -1.53 8.52
CA ASN A 109 16.36 -1.24 9.54
C ASN A 109 16.16 -2.12 10.78
N MET A 110 14.91 -2.31 11.21
CA MET A 110 14.56 -3.23 12.29
C MET A 110 14.91 -4.67 11.91
N LEU A 111 14.48 -5.15 10.76
CA LEU A 111 14.80 -6.50 10.28
C LEU A 111 16.32 -6.76 10.22
N TYR A 112 17.08 -5.79 9.73
CA TYR A 112 18.55 -5.85 9.70
C TYR A 112 19.14 -5.97 11.10
N SER A 113 18.61 -5.20 12.05
CA SER A 113 19.03 -5.18 13.46
C SER A 113 18.74 -6.48 14.18
N LEU A 114 17.69 -7.21 13.79
CA LEU A 114 17.35 -8.52 14.36
C LEU A 114 18.36 -9.63 14.03
N ARG A 115 19.33 -9.38 13.14
CA ARG A 115 20.42 -10.34 12.88
C ARG A 115 21.43 -10.39 14.02
N GLU A 116 21.43 -9.40 14.92
CA GLU A 116 22.21 -9.40 16.15
C GLU A 116 21.36 -9.94 17.30
N GLU A 117 21.69 -11.14 17.81
CA GLU A 117 20.90 -11.84 18.85
C GLU A 117 20.67 -10.99 20.11
N GLU A 118 21.68 -10.21 20.52
CA GLU A 118 21.60 -9.35 21.70
C GLU A 118 20.61 -8.19 21.52
N LEU A 119 20.51 -7.67 20.30
CA LEU A 119 19.61 -6.57 19.96
C LEU A 119 18.18 -7.08 19.72
N ALA A 120 18.03 -8.24 19.08
CA ALA A 120 16.75 -8.93 18.94
C ALA A 120 16.09 -9.18 20.30
N SER A 121 16.87 -9.67 21.27
CA SER A 121 16.40 -9.90 22.64
C SER A 121 15.94 -8.61 23.34
N LYS A 122 16.51 -7.44 23.03
CA LYS A 122 16.07 -6.16 23.62
C LYS A 122 14.81 -5.59 22.97
N ILE A 123 14.53 -5.97 21.72
CA ILE A 123 13.36 -5.48 20.95
C ILE A 123 12.11 -6.33 21.26
N PHE A 124 12.23 -7.65 21.37
CA PHE A 124 11.08 -8.54 21.60
C PHE A 124 10.59 -8.59 23.05
N PHE A 125 11.41 -8.21 24.03
CA PHE A 125 11.08 -8.24 25.47
C PHE A 125 10.79 -6.85 26.07
N ARG A 126 10.38 -5.88 25.24
CA ARG A 126 10.02 -4.52 25.63
C ARG A 126 8.57 -4.22 25.29
#